data_AF-A0A5S4H659-F1
#
_entry.id   AF-A0A5S4H659-F1
#
_cell.length_a   1.000
_cell.length_b   1.000
_cell.length_c   1.000
_cell.angle_alpha   90.00
_cell.angle_beta   90.00
_cell.angle_gamma   90.00
#
_symmetry.space_group_name_H-M   'P 1'
#
loop_
_entity.id
_entity.type
_entity.pdbx_description
1 polymer ?
#
loop_
_entity_poly.entity_id
_entity_poly.type
_entity_poly.pdbx_seq_one_letter_code
_entity_poly.pdbx_strand_id
1 'polypeptide(L)'
;MADALAAVQSAPTIALYSEPHETDLAARLAALARDRTGHLAFDSAPAPPDAVALGRFLRPVTYESCAPRLLPPALRDGNPWRPPRRHDGALVLPAT
;
A
#
# COMPACT_ATOMS: atom_id res chain seq x y z
N MET A 1 -9.38 -1.30 -29.23
CA MET A 1 -8.82 -0.59 -28.05
C MET A 1 -8.32 -1.56 -26.99
N ALA A 2 -9.09 -2.60 -26.62
CA ALA A 2 -8.61 -3.68 -25.77
C ALA A 2 -7.33 -4.34 -26.32
N ASP A 3 -7.24 -4.56 -27.64
CA ASP A 3 -6.03 -5.11 -28.28
C ASP A 3 -4.79 -4.22 -28.17
N ALA A 4 -4.97 -2.89 -28.20
CA ALA A 4 -3.86 -1.95 -28.09
C ALA A 4 -3.28 -1.93 -26.67
N LEU A 5 -4.12 -1.97 -25.63
CA LEU A 5 -3.64 -2.13 -24.25
C LEU A 5 -3.15 -3.55 -23.97
N ALA A 6 -3.68 -4.57 -24.67
CA ALA A 6 -3.22 -5.95 -24.53
C ALA A 6 -1.75 -6.11 -24.98
N ALA A 7 -1.33 -5.32 -25.97
CA ALA A 7 0.03 -5.26 -26.45
C ALA A 7 0.99 -4.45 -25.56
N VAL A 8 0.47 -3.69 -24.58
CA VAL A 8 1.32 -2.93 -23.64
C VAL A 8 2.00 -3.91 -22.70
N GLN A 9 3.33 -3.93 -22.76
CA GLN A 9 4.16 -4.68 -21.82
C GLN A 9 3.99 -4.11 -20.40
N SER A 10 3.96 -4.96 -19.38
CA SER A 10 3.79 -4.51 -17.99
C SER A 10 4.84 -3.47 -17.61
N ALA A 11 4.40 -2.40 -16.94
CA ALA A 11 5.23 -1.26 -16.57
C ALA A 11 5.08 -0.95 -15.08
N PRO A 12 6.15 -0.53 -14.37
CA PRO A 12 6.11 -0.30 -12.93
C PRO A 12 5.15 0.83 -12.52
N THR A 13 4.93 1.81 -13.41
CA THR A 13 3.92 2.87 -13.23
C THR A 13 3.27 3.20 -14.56
N ILE A 14 1.95 3.42 -14.54
CA ILE A 14 1.19 3.99 -15.65
C ILE A 14 0.56 5.29 -15.16
N ALA A 15 0.60 6.35 -15.98
CA ALA A 15 -0.12 7.59 -15.72
C ALA A 15 -1.24 7.75 -16.74
N LEU A 16 -2.45 8.02 -16.25
CA LEU A 16 -3.62 8.29 -17.06
C LEU A 16 -4.03 9.75 -16.87
N TYR A 17 -4.10 10.47 -17.97
CA TYR A 17 -4.65 11.82 -18.02
C TYR A 17 -5.99 11.74 -18.74
N SER A 18 -7.03 12.29 -18.13
CA SER A 18 -8.37 12.25 -18.71
C SER A 18 -9.13 13.53 -18.41
N GLU A 19 -9.96 13.95 -19.35
CA GLU A 19 -10.91 15.03 -19.09
C GLU A 19 -12.18 14.50 -18.42
N PRO A 20 -12.96 15.32 -17.68
CA PRO A 20 -14.15 14.86 -16.96
C PRO A 20 -15.20 14.15 -17.84
N HIS A 21 -15.29 14.53 -19.12
CA HIS A 21 -16.22 13.94 -20.08
C HIS A 21 -15.79 12.56 -20.59
N GLU A 22 -14.56 12.13 -20.30
CA GLU A 22 -14.00 10.84 -20.71
C GLU A 22 -14.08 9.77 -19.62
N THR A 23 -14.88 10.01 -18.56
CA THR A 23 -14.97 9.15 -17.38
C THR A 23 -15.14 7.66 -17.72
N ASP A 24 -16.00 7.32 -18.68
CA ASP A 24 -16.24 5.93 -19.08
C ASP A 24 -15.02 5.29 -19.75
N LEU A 25 -14.30 6.07 -20.55
CA LEU A 25 -13.06 5.63 -21.21
C LEU A 25 -11.93 5.47 -20.17
N ALA A 26 -11.77 6.46 -19.29
CA ALA A 26 -10.80 6.43 -18.21
C ALA A 26 -11.01 5.23 -17.29
N ALA A 27 -12.27 4.93 -16.92
CA ALA A 27 -12.61 3.76 -16.11
C ALA A 27 -12.23 2.43 -16.79
N ARG A 28 -12.49 2.30 -18.10
CA ARG A 28 -12.12 1.10 -18.87
C ARG A 28 -10.60 0.94 -18.98
N LEU A 29 -9.88 2.03 -19.22
CA LEU A 29 -8.42 2.03 -19.30
C LEU A 29 -7.77 1.73 -17.94
N ALA A 30 -8.32 2.28 -16.84
CA ALA A 30 -7.87 1.99 -15.48
C ALA A 30 -8.04 0.51 -15.10
N ALA A 31 -9.16 -0.10 -15.49
CA ALA A 31 -9.41 -1.52 -15.27
C ALA A 31 -8.38 -2.39 -16.00
N LEU A 32 -8.06 -2.07 -17.26
CA LEU A 32 -7.04 -2.78 -18.03
C LEU A 32 -5.61 -2.52 -17.54
N ALA A 33 -5.33 -1.33 -17.03
CA ALA A 33 -4.01 -0.95 -16.52
C ALA A 33 -3.70 -1.62 -15.17
N ARG A 34 -4.71 -1.87 -14.33
CA ARG A 34 -4.55 -2.46 -12.99
C ARG A 34 -3.81 -3.79 -12.98
N ASP A 35 -4.02 -4.62 -14.00
CA ASP A 35 -3.35 -5.92 -14.11
C ASP A 35 -1.90 -5.81 -14.63
N ARG A 36 -1.49 -4.63 -15.10
CA ARG A 36 -0.20 -4.39 -15.75
C ARG A 36 0.73 -3.45 -15.01
N THR A 37 0.28 -2.83 -13.93
CA THR A 37 1.09 -1.89 -13.15
C THR A 37 0.90 -2.04 -11.65
N GLY A 38 1.99 -1.84 -10.90
CA GLY A 38 1.94 -1.75 -9.45
C GLY A 38 1.50 -0.39 -8.94
N HIS A 39 1.50 0.65 -9.79
CA HIS A 39 1.14 2.00 -9.43
C HIS A 39 0.45 2.71 -10.61
N LEU A 40 -0.79 3.16 -10.41
CA LEU A 40 -1.56 3.92 -11.40
C LEU A 40 -1.76 5.36 -10.89
N ALA A 41 -1.22 6.34 -11.61
CA ALA A 41 -1.40 7.76 -11.33
C ALA A 41 -2.54 8.32 -12.20
N PHE A 42 -3.40 9.16 -11.63
CA PHE A 42 -4.47 9.87 -12.34
C PHE A 42 -4.21 11.37 -12.29
N ASP A 43 -4.24 12.02 -13.46
CA ASP A 43 -4.08 13.46 -13.63
C ASP A 43 -2.87 14.04 -12.87
N SER A 44 -1.82 13.21 -12.72
CA SER A 44 -0.60 13.54 -12.00
C SER A 44 0.59 12.81 -12.60
N ALA A 45 1.78 13.41 -12.42
CA ALA A 45 3.02 12.71 -12.74
C ALA A 45 3.24 11.52 -11.78
N PRO A 46 3.96 10.46 -12.21
CA PRO A 46 4.42 9.39 -11.34
C PRO A 46 5.17 9.90 -10.11
N ALA A 47 4.80 9.39 -8.93
CA ALA A 47 5.48 9.70 -7.68
C ALA A 47 6.66 8.73 -7.44
N PRO A 48 7.71 9.16 -6.70
CA PRO A 48 8.79 8.27 -6.25
C PRO A 48 8.26 7.12 -5.38
N PRO A 49 9.04 6.02 -5.23
CA PRO A 49 8.60 4.83 -4.51
C PRO A 49 8.18 5.11 -3.07
N ASP A 50 7.19 4.37 -2.64
CA ASP A 50 6.43 4.54 -1.42
C ASP A 50 7.11 3.89 -0.19
N ALA A 51 6.74 4.37 1.00
CA ALA A 51 7.23 3.85 2.28
C ALA A 51 6.94 2.35 2.50
N VAL A 52 6.03 1.75 1.72
CA VAL A 52 5.67 0.33 1.78
C VAL A 52 6.84 -0.57 1.36
N ALA A 53 7.80 -0.05 0.58
CA ALA A 53 9.00 -0.78 0.19
C ALA A 53 9.82 -1.28 1.41
N LEU A 54 9.75 -0.59 2.55
CA LEU A 54 10.44 -0.99 3.79
C LEU A 54 10.06 -2.41 4.23
N GLY A 55 8.82 -2.84 3.98
CA GLY A 55 8.34 -4.18 4.36
C GLY A 55 9.12 -5.33 3.71
N ARG A 56 9.81 -5.10 2.59
CA ARG A 56 10.63 -6.11 1.90
C ARG A 56 11.84 -6.56 2.72
N PHE A 57 12.34 -5.67 3.57
CA PHE A 57 13.53 -5.86 4.40
C PHE A 57 13.21 -6.30 5.83
N LEU A 58 11.91 -6.36 6.19
CA LEU A 58 11.47 -6.78 7.51
C LEU A 58 10.99 -8.24 7.48
N ARG A 59 11.00 -8.88 8.66
CA ARG A 59 10.44 -10.22 8.87
C ARG A 59 9.59 -10.20 10.15
N PRO A 60 8.38 -10.79 10.13
CA PRO A 60 7.55 -10.88 11.31
C PRO A 60 8.17 -11.85 12.34
N VAL A 61 8.01 -11.53 13.62
CA VAL A 61 8.45 -12.37 14.75
C VAL A 61 7.32 -12.40 15.78
N THR A 62 6.98 -13.59 16.25
CA THR A 62 5.98 -13.81 17.30
C THR A 62 6.66 -13.99 18.65
N TYR A 63 6.13 -13.33 19.67
CA TYR A 63 6.56 -13.48 21.06
C TYR A 63 5.42 -14.11 21.86
N GLU A 64 5.65 -15.30 22.42
CA GLU A 64 4.66 -16.02 23.21
C GLU A 64 5.13 -16.14 24.66
N SER A 65 4.23 -15.86 25.61
CA SER A 65 4.46 -15.97 27.06
C SER A 65 5.78 -15.33 27.57
N CYS A 66 6.26 -14.28 26.89
CA CYS A 66 7.51 -13.59 27.25
C CYS A 66 7.29 -12.62 28.41
N ALA A 67 8.20 -12.62 29.39
CA ALA A 67 8.17 -11.62 30.46
C ALA A 67 8.28 -10.18 29.91
N PRO A 68 7.59 -9.17 30.47
CA PRO A 68 7.51 -7.83 29.89
C PRO A 68 8.88 -7.17 29.60
N ARG A 69 9.89 -7.46 30.43
CA ARG A 69 11.27 -6.95 30.26
C ARG A 69 11.99 -7.50 29.04
N LEU A 70 11.59 -8.67 28.53
CA LEU A 70 12.17 -9.31 27.34
C LEU A 70 11.49 -8.84 26.05
N LEU A 71 10.31 -8.23 26.14
CA LEU A 71 9.61 -7.71 24.98
C LEU A 71 10.29 -6.43 24.45
N PRO A 72 10.38 -6.28 23.12
CA PRO A 72 10.72 -5.01 22.49
C PRO A 72 9.78 -3.89 22.97
N PRO A 73 10.25 -2.64 23.12
CA PRO A 73 9.41 -1.53 23.58
C PRO A 73 8.13 -1.36 22.75
N ALA A 74 8.19 -1.61 21.43
CA ALA A 74 7.05 -1.55 20.52
C ALA A 74 5.92 -2.54 20.85
N LEU A 75 6.19 -3.64 21.59
CA LEU A 75 5.22 -4.68 21.94
C LEU A 75 4.79 -4.65 23.41
N ARG A 76 5.38 -3.79 24.25
CA ARG A 76 5.02 -3.69 25.68
C ARG A 76 3.61 -3.11 25.86
N ASP A 77 2.90 -3.57 26.89
CA ASP A 77 1.51 -3.18 27.18
C ASP A 77 1.33 -1.66 27.32
N GLY A 78 2.27 -0.99 28.01
CA GLY A 78 2.25 0.47 28.19
C GLY A 78 2.41 1.30 26.91
N ASN A 79 2.57 0.65 25.74
CA ASN A 79 2.71 1.28 24.43
C ASN A 79 3.64 2.51 24.39
N PRO A 80 4.88 2.39 24.88
CA PRO A 80 5.76 3.54 25.11
C PRO A 80 6.10 4.31 23.83
N TRP A 81 6.16 3.62 22.69
CA TRP A 81 6.42 4.24 21.38
C TRP A 81 5.16 4.71 20.66
N ARG A 82 3.99 4.41 21.23
CA ARG A 82 2.68 4.73 20.66
C ARG A 82 2.47 4.31 19.19
N PRO A 83 3.00 3.19 18.66
CA PRO A 83 2.55 2.73 17.34
C PRO A 83 1.05 2.37 17.36
N PRO A 84 0.35 2.54 16.21
CA PRO A 84 -0.90 1.84 15.96
C PRO A 84 -0.72 0.33 16.07
N ARG A 85 -1.67 -0.38 16.69
CA ARG A 85 -1.60 -1.83 16.90
C ARG A 85 -2.88 -2.51 16.45
N ARG A 86 -2.83 -3.81 16.16
CA ARG A 86 -4.04 -4.61 15.99
C ARG A 86 -4.23 -5.51 17.20
N HIS A 87 -5.37 -5.41 17.87
CA HIS A 87 -5.79 -6.30 18.96
C HIS A 87 -6.97 -7.11 18.44
N ASP A 88 -6.87 -8.44 18.45
CA ASP A 88 -7.90 -9.35 17.93
C ASP A 88 -8.40 -8.98 16.51
N GLY A 89 -7.48 -8.50 15.67
CA GLY A 89 -7.76 -8.05 14.31
C GLY A 89 -8.24 -6.61 14.17
N ALA A 90 -8.69 -5.95 15.25
CA ALA A 90 -9.14 -4.56 15.23
C ALA A 90 -7.98 -3.56 15.36
N LEU A 91 -7.95 -2.51 14.53
CA LEU A 91 -6.95 -1.44 14.61
C LEU A 91 -7.24 -0.55 15.83
N VAL A 92 -6.24 -0.40 16.70
CA VAL A 92 -6.24 0.47 17.87
C VAL A 92 -5.21 1.58 17.65
N LEU A 93 -5.66 2.83 17.72
CA LEU A 93 -4.81 4.01 17.64
C LEU A 93 -4.35 4.42 19.05
N PRO A 94 -3.13 4.97 19.20
CA PRO A 94 -2.70 5.54 20.47
C PRO A 94 -3.60 6.72 20.86
N ALA A 95 -3.85 6.87 22.17
CA ALA A 95 -4.44 8.11 22.69
C ALA A 95 -3.49 9.29 22.37
N THR A 96 -4.07 10.41 21.93
CA THR A 96 -3.34 11.65 21.60
C THR A 96 -2.69 12.22 22.86
#